data_AF-A0A9X2GRQ8-F1
#
_entry.id   AF-A0A9X2GRQ8-F1
#
_cell.length_a   1.000
_cell.length_b   1.000
_cell.length_c   1.000
_cell.angle_alpha   90.00
_cell.angle_beta   90.00
_cell.angle_gamma   90.00
#
_symmetry.space_group_name_H-M   'P 1'
#
loop_
_entity.id
_entity.type
_entity.pdbx_description
1 polymer ?
#
loop_
_entity_poly.entity_id
_entity_poly.type
_entity_poly.pdbx_seq_one_letter_code
_entity_poly.pdbx_strand_id
1 'polypeptide(L)'
;MDDGFAEYVAHRQLRLCRMAYLLTRDWGTAEDVVQTALARAWLAWRRIEGNPDPYVYRIIVNTHTSWWRRRWRGEVPAETLPETADPRDAAAEVDDQAALWSASGR
;
A
#
# COMPACT_ATOMS: atom_id res chain seq x y z
N MET A 1 27.33 -10.00 -7.86
CA MET A 1 26.07 -9.90 -7.09
C MET A 1 25.30 -8.75 -7.74
N ASP A 2 24.01 -8.57 -7.50
CA ASP A 2 23.21 -7.47 -8.11
C ASP A 2 23.64 -6.09 -7.56
N ASP A 3 24.85 -5.65 -7.89
CA ASP A 3 25.57 -4.63 -7.15
C ASP A 3 24.91 -3.24 -7.25
N GLY A 4 24.23 -2.93 -8.36
CA GLY A 4 23.62 -1.62 -8.59
C GLY A 4 22.44 -1.29 -7.68
N PHE A 5 21.66 -2.28 -7.24
CA PHE A 5 20.54 -2.02 -6.33
C PHE A 5 21.03 -1.71 -4.93
N ALA A 6 22.00 -2.49 -4.43
CA ALA A 6 22.56 -2.28 -3.10
C ALA A 6 23.22 -0.90 -3.00
N GLU A 7 23.97 -0.49 -4.04
CA GLU A 7 24.55 0.86 -4.14
C GLU A 7 23.46 1.95 -4.16
N TYR A 8 22.40 1.74 -4.96
CA TYR A 8 21.26 2.65 -4.96
C TYR A 8 20.66 2.81 -3.56
N VAL A 9 20.34 1.71 -2.88
CA VAL A 9 19.76 1.73 -1.53
C VAL A 9 20.68 2.45 -0.55
N ALA A 10 21.96 2.09 -0.52
CA ALA A 10 22.94 2.69 0.40
C ALA A 10 23.00 4.22 0.28
N HIS A 11 22.89 4.75 -0.94
CA HIS A 11 22.93 6.20 -1.18
C HIS A 11 21.58 6.91 -1.02
N ARG A 12 20.44 6.22 -1.23
CA ARG A 12 19.12 6.87 -1.31
C ARG A 12 18.25 6.63 -0.07
N GLN A 13 18.55 5.65 0.76
CA GLN A 13 17.71 5.26 1.91
C GLN A 13 17.33 6.44 2.80
N LEU A 14 18.28 7.24 3.25
CA LEU A 14 18.00 8.40 4.10
C LEU A 14 17.09 9.44 3.44
N ARG A 15 17.29 9.71 2.13
CA ARG A 15 16.47 10.65 1.38
C ARG A 15 15.04 10.12 1.19
N LEU A 16 14.91 8.83 0.91
CA LEU A 16 13.61 8.15 0.78
C LEU A 16 12.84 8.19 2.10
N CYS A 17 13.50 7.90 3.23
CA CYS A 17 12.87 7.96 4.56
C CYS A 17 12.42 9.38 4.91
N ARG A 18 13.24 10.41 4.64
CA ARG A 18 12.84 11.82 4.84
C ARG A 18 11.63 12.21 4.00
N MET A 19 11.58 11.76 2.75
CA MET A 19 10.44 12.02 1.88
C MET A 19 9.18 11.30 2.38
N ALA A 20 9.30 10.01 2.75
CA ALA A 20 8.19 9.25 3.30
C ALA A 20 7.68 9.85 4.62
N TYR A 21 8.57 10.37 5.47
CA TYR A 21 8.20 11.09 6.68
C TYR A 21 7.32 12.31 6.41
N LEU A 22 7.51 13.02 5.29
CA LEU A 22 6.62 14.15 4.94
C LEU A 22 5.19 13.69 4.63
N LEU A 23 5.00 12.44 4.20
CA LEU A 23 3.70 11.84 3.94
C LEU A 23 3.08 11.27 5.21
N THR A 24 3.87 10.59 6.04
CA THR A 24 3.37 9.81 7.18
C THR A 24 3.35 10.58 8.50
N ARG A 25 4.22 11.59 8.65
CA ARG A 25 4.52 12.30 9.91
C ARG A 25 4.96 11.40 11.08
N ASP A 26 5.35 10.17 10.77
CA ASP A 26 5.84 9.17 11.71
C ASP A 26 7.02 8.43 11.09
N TRP A 27 8.13 8.31 11.86
CA TRP A 27 9.38 7.74 11.35
C TRP A 27 9.29 6.23 11.17
N GLY A 28 8.60 5.50 12.05
CA GLY A 28 8.42 4.05 11.91
C GLY A 28 7.61 3.72 10.65
N THR A 29 6.47 4.40 10.47
CA THR A 29 5.63 4.27 9.28
C THR A 29 6.38 4.70 8.02
N ALA A 30 7.21 5.74 8.09
CA ALA A 30 8.03 6.19 6.96
C ALA A 30 9.02 5.10 6.53
N GLU A 31 9.71 4.49 7.50
CA GLU A 31 10.64 3.40 7.25
C GLU A 31 9.92 2.20 6.62
N ASP A 32 8.78 1.76 7.17
CA ASP A 32 8.00 0.65 6.65
C ASP A 32 7.54 0.88 5.19
N VAL A 33 7.09 2.10 4.89
CA VAL A 33 6.72 2.49 3.53
C VAL A 33 7.92 2.41 2.58
N VAL A 34 9.09 2.88 3.01
CA VAL A 34 10.31 2.83 2.19
C VAL A 34 10.79 1.39 2.00
N GLN A 35 10.81 0.57 3.04
CA GLN A 35 11.20 -0.84 2.97
C GLN A 35 10.29 -1.60 2.01
N THR A 36 8.98 -1.41 2.14
CA THR A 36 7.99 -1.99 1.21
C THR A 36 8.22 -1.52 -0.23
N ALA A 37 8.54 -0.24 -0.41
CA ALA A 37 8.79 0.31 -1.74
C ALA A 37 10.08 -0.23 -2.38
N LEU A 38 11.15 -0.36 -1.60
CA LEU A 38 12.41 -0.94 -2.03
C LEU A 38 12.27 -2.42 -2.36
N ALA A 39 11.51 -3.20 -1.58
CA ALA A 39 11.20 -4.60 -1.89
C ALA A 39 10.45 -4.75 -3.21
N ARG A 40 9.50 -3.85 -3.50
CA ARG A 40 8.79 -3.81 -4.80
C ARG A 40 9.70 -3.36 -5.95
N ALA A 41 10.57 -2.39 -5.69
CA ALA A 41 11.53 -1.89 -6.67
C ALA A 41 12.54 -2.97 -7.06
N TRP A 42 13.01 -3.75 -6.08
CA TRP A 42 13.90 -4.89 -6.27
C TRP A 42 13.33 -5.90 -7.29
N LEU A 43 12.05 -6.26 -7.16
CA LEU A 43 11.39 -7.19 -8.08
C LEU A 43 11.35 -6.68 -9.53
N ALA A 44 11.34 -5.36 -9.73
CA ALA A 44 11.36 -4.72 -11.03
C ALA A 44 12.75 -4.25 -11.48
N TRP A 45 13.78 -4.41 -10.65
CA TRP A 45 15.06 -3.71 -10.77
C TRP A 45 15.73 -3.90 -12.13
N ARG A 46 15.74 -5.14 -12.63
CA ARG A 46 16.33 -5.51 -13.93
C ARG A 46 15.67 -4.83 -15.14
N ARG A 47 14.49 -4.23 -14.97
CA ARG A 47 13.73 -3.54 -16.02
C ARG A 47 13.80 -2.01 -15.90
N ILE A 48 14.43 -1.50 -14.83
CA ILE A 48 14.56 -0.07 -14.60
C ILE A 48 15.80 0.40 -15.34
N GLU A 49 15.60 1.21 -16.37
CA GLU A 49 16.68 1.83 -17.14
C GLU A 49 16.83 3.30 -16.72
N GLY A 50 18.09 3.77 -16.66
CA GLY A 50 18.38 5.16 -16.29
C GLY A 50 18.18 5.46 -14.80
N ASN A 51 17.46 6.53 -14.49
CA ASN A 51 17.29 7.00 -13.11
C ASN A 51 16.16 6.22 -12.40
N PRO A 52 16.45 5.45 -11.33
CA PRO A 52 15.44 4.69 -10.57
C PRO A 52 14.55 5.56 -9.67
N ASP A 53 14.98 6.78 -9.31
CA ASP A 53 14.29 7.65 -8.35
C ASP A 53 12.79 7.84 -8.65
N PRO A 54 12.35 8.20 -9.88
CA PRO A 54 10.93 8.43 -10.19
C PRO A 54 10.08 7.18 -9.98
N TYR A 55 10.62 6.00 -10.28
CA TYR A 55 9.93 4.74 -10.08
C TYR A 55 9.76 4.44 -8.59
N VAL A 56 10.81 4.59 -7.80
CA VAL A 56 10.76 4.34 -6.35
C VAL A 56 9.86 5.37 -5.64
N TYR A 57 9.92 6.65 -5.99
CA TYR A 57 9.02 7.67 -5.44
C TYR A 57 7.56 7.34 -5.73
N ARG A 58 7.25 6.87 -6.93
CA ARG A 58 5.89 6.43 -7.28
C ARG A 58 5.43 5.26 -6.42
N ILE A 59 6.30 4.28 -6.18
CA ILE A 59 5.96 3.15 -5.30
C ILE A 59 5.71 3.64 -3.88
N ILE A 60 6.53 4.55 -3.34
CA ILE A 60 6.34 5.12 -1.99
C ILE A 60 4.97 5.79 -1.88
N VAL A 61 4.63 6.68 -2.81
CA VAL A 61 3.33 7.39 -2.81
C VAL A 61 2.18 6.39 -2.89
N ASN A 62 2.24 5.43 -3.81
CA ASN A 62 1.20 4.41 -3.96
C ASN A 62 1.05 3.52 -2.71
N THR A 63 2.17 3.18 -2.06
CA THR A 63 2.19 2.38 -0.83
C THR A 63 1.50 3.14 0.30
N HIS A 64 1.89 4.39 0.52
CA HIS A 64 1.26 5.27 1.51
C HIS A 64 -0.24 5.46 1.21
N THR A 65 -0.62 5.80 -0.02
CA THR A 65 -2.04 6.01 -0.39
C THR A 65 -2.88 4.74 -0.22
N SER A 66 -2.32 3.56 -0.50
CA SER A 66 -3.01 2.28 -0.25
C SER A 66 -3.23 2.04 1.24
N TRP A 67 -2.20 2.27 2.06
CA TRP A 67 -2.28 2.14 3.51
C TRP A 67 -3.29 3.12 4.13
N TRP A 68 -3.20 4.40 3.75
CA TRP A 68 -4.14 5.44 4.18
C TRP A 68 -5.58 5.10 3.81
N ARG A 69 -5.85 4.73 2.55
CA ARG A 69 -7.20 4.34 2.13
C ARG A 69 -7.75 3.16 2.93
N ARG A 70 -6.91 2.17 3.27
CA ARG A 70 -7.34 1.04 4.10
C ARG A 70 -7.65 1.48 5.53
N ARG A 71 -6.82 2.35 6.12
CA ARG A 71 -7.01 2.89 7.47
C ARG A 71 -8.34 3.67 7.60
N TRP A 72 -8.72 4.41 6.56
CA TRP A 72 -9.94 5.23 6.53
C TRP A 72 -11.21 4.49 6.17
N ARG A 73 -11.12 3.32 5.52
CA ARG A 73 -12.29 2.49 5.19
C ARG A 73 -12.84 1.70 6.38
N GLY A 74 -12.21 1.78 7.55
CA GLY A 74 -12.67 1.13 8.77
C GLY A 74 -13.77 1.89 9.53
N GLU A 75 -13.87 3.21 9.34
CA GLU A 75 -14.89 4.04 10.00
C GLU A 75 -15.37 5.09 9.00
N VAL A 76 -16.62 4.96 8.56
CA VAL A 76 -17.34 6.03 7.86
C VAL A 76 -17.86 6.97 8.95
N PRO A 77 -17.46 8.26 9.00
CA PRO A 77 -18.08 9.22 9.89
C PRO A 77 -19.56 9.35 9.51
N ALA A 78 -20.42 8.65 10.24
CA ALA A 78 -21.87 8.74 10.06
C ALA A 78 -22.39 9.77 11.08
N GLU A 79 -22.85 10.91 10.61
CA GLU A 79 -23.55 11.91 11.45
C GLU A 79 -24.90 11.36 11.95
N THR A 80 -25.41 10.33 11.27
CA THR A 80 -26.58 9.53 11.65
C THR A 80 -26.18 8.08 11.87
N LEU A 81 -26.46 7.55 13.07
CA LEU A 81 -26.41 6.10 13.31
C LEU A 81 -27.34 5.40 12.31
N PRO A 82 -26.90 4.32 11.63
CA PRO A 82 -27.81 3.53 10.82
C PRO A 82 -28.91 2.97 11.73
N GLU A 83 -30.16 3.21 11.36
CA GLU A 83 -31.33 2.79 12.11
C GLU A 83 -31.50 1.27 11.93
N THR A 84 -30.76 0.49 12.72
CA THR A 84 -30.78 -0.99 12.78
C THR A 84 -30.57 -1.70 11.44
N ALA A 85 -29.41 -2.33 11.26
CA ALA A 85 -29.19 -3.28 10.16
C ALA A 85 -30.24 -4.41 10.26
N ASP A 86 -31.10 -4.55 9.24
CA ASP A 86 -31.99 -5.72 9.11
C ASP A 86 -31.07 -6.95 8.95
N PRO A 87 -31.18 -7.98 9.81
CA PRO A 87 -30.38 -9.21 9.71
C PRO A 87 -30.43 -9.90 8.34
N ARG A 88 -31.43 -9.57 7.52
CA ARG A 88 -31.58 -10.07 6.14
C ARG A 88 -30.54 -9.49 5.18
N ASP A 89 -30.08 -8.26 5.39
CA ASP A 89 -29.12 -7.60 4.49
C ASP A 89 -27.71 -8.19 4.65
N ALA A 90 -27.34 -8.56 5.89
CA ALA A 90 -26.08 -9.25 6.16
C ALA A 90 -26.06 -10.67 5.59
N ALA A 91 -27.21 -11.35 5.51
CA ALA A 91 -27.31 -12.67 4.89
C ALA A 91 -27.20 -12.61 3.37
N ALA A 92 -27.72 -11.55 2.73
CA ALA A 92 -27.61 -11.32 1.29
C ALA A 92 -26.16 -11.04 0.86
N GLU A 93 -25.41 -10.24 1.63
CA GLU A 93 -24.02 -9.89 1.32
C GLU A 93 -23.07 -11.11 1.41
N VAL A 94 -23.35 -12.06 2.32
CA VAL A 94 -22.59 -13.32 2.45
C VAL A 94 -22.87 -14.27 1.27
N ASP A 95 -24.09 -14.29 0.75
CA ASP A 95 -24.47 -15.14 -0.39
C ASP A 95 -23.77 -14.67 -1.69
N ASP A 96 -23.70 -13.35 -1.90
CA ASP A 96 -22.99 -12.74 -3.03
C ASP A 96 -21.48 -13.03 -3.00
N GLN A 97 -20.86 -12.99 -1.81
CA GLN A 97 -19.45 -13.30 -1.65
C GLN A 97 -19.14 -14.81 -1.86
N ALA A 98 -20.05 -15.70 -1.45
CA ALA A 98 -19.94 -17.14 -1.70
C ALA A 98 -20.10 -17.50 -3.19
N ALA A 99 -20.99 -16.79 -3.90
CA ALA A 99 -21.17 -16.94 -5.34
C ALA A 99 -19.92 -16.48 -6.14
N LEU A 100 -19.27 -15.39 -5.73
CA LEU A 100 -18.02 -14.91 -6.35
C LEU A 100 -16.83 -15.85 -6.13
N TRP A 101 -16.75 -16.47 -4.96
CA TRP A 101 -15.67 -17.41 -4.63
C TRP A 101 -15.82 -18.75 -5.36
N SER A 102 -17.06 -19.24 -5.50
CA SER A 102 -17.35 -20.48 -6.24
C SER A 102 -17.22 -20.31 -7.77
N ALA A 103 -17.42 -19.10 -8.31
CA ALA A 103 -17.22 -18.81 -9.72
C ALA A 103 -15.73 -18.67 -10.13
N SER A 104 -14.82 -18.47 -9.16
CA SER A 104 -13.39 -18.23 -9.42
C SER A 104 -12.48 -19.43 -9.10
N GLY A 105 -13.05 -20.56 -8.68
CA GLY A 105 -12.32 -21.81 -8.46
C GLY A 105 -12.12 -22.61 -9.75
N ARG A 106 -10.95 -22.47 -10.38
CA ARG A 106 -10.35 -23.47 -11.26
C ARG A 106 -9.13 -24.06 -10.59
#